data_AF-A0A2S7SVY7-F1
#
_entry.id   AF-A0A2S7SVY7-F1
#
_cell.length_a   1.000
_cell.length_b   1.000
_cell.length_c   1.000
_cell.angle_alpha   90.00
_cell.angle_beta   90.00
_cell.angle_gamma   90.00
#
_symmetry.space_group_name_H-M   'P 1'
#
loop_
_entity.id
_entity.type
_entity.pdbx_description
1 polymer ?
#
loop_
_entity_poly.entity_id
_entity_poly.type
_entity_poly.pdbx_seq_one_letter_code
_entity_poly.pdbx_strand_id
1 'polypeptide(L)'
;MRKLLLLIALLGISTTYAQTFADYINAHRETTFRIPEASIYHTHTIYLHDHEKMVIEMTDITDYTMLSDIDSILREALADAAFYKDSFTELQNVRIDYDIKLGSDNTIMRFKKYNPDGDIYVKQNGKMARMKIARDTFRIIFRKPLHDHSSKMYLYDYPVQVTFLMNNYNNLYTLLQDKGMLKHTIDTLAKATLPEIYSPHLSQHHTEVEYMPYTAYKTMTVKREDTPPVVSKWESKFMKKYLEHPATKTDTSHTQKQ
;
A
#
# COMPACT_ATOMS: atom_id res chain seq x y z
N MET A 1 37.98 14.30 -42.87
CA MET A 1 37.30 14.80 -41.65
C MET A 1 35.78 15.00 -41.80
N ARG A 2 35.25 15.54 -42.91
CA ARG A 2 33.78 15.71 -43.10
C ARG A 2 32.95 14.40 -43.05
N LYS A 3 33.53 13.25 -43.40
CA LYS A 3 32.85 11.94 -43.32
C LYS A 3 32.77 11.37 -41.89
N LEU A 4 33.60 11.84 -40.96
CA LEU A 4 33.60 11.37 -39.56
C LEU A 4 32.52 12.06 -38.72
N LEU A 5 32.23 13.32 -39.00
CA LEU A 5 31.16 14.09 -38.34
C LEU A 5 29.75 13.57 -38.67
N LEU A 6 29.56 12.96 -39.84
CA LEU A 6 28.27 12.40 -40.28
C LEU A 6 27.95 11.06 -39.57
N LEU A 7 28.96 10.31 -39.14
CA LEU A 7 28.77 9.05 -38.42
C LEU A 7 28.37 9.29 -36.94
N ILE A 8 28.85 10.37 -36.33
CA ILE A 8 28.50 10.77 -34.95
C ILE A 8 27.07 11.34 -34.91
N ALA A 9 26.64 12.04 -35.97
CA ALA A 9 25.27 12.55 -36.08
C ALA A 9 24.22 11.44 -36.26
N LEU A 10 24.55 10.31 -36.89
CA LEU A 10 23.64 9.16 -37.02
C LEU A 10 23.48 8.33 -35.73
N LEU A 11 24.42 8.44 -34.78
CA LEU A 11 24.33 7.79 -33.48
C LEU A 11 23.56 8.61 -32.42
N GLY A 12 23.17 9.84 -32.75
CA GLY A 12 22.58 10.79 -31.81
C GLY A 12 21.05 10.84 -31.74
N ILE A 13 20.32 10.07 -32.56
CA ILE A 13 18.84 10.20 -32.69
C ILE A 13 18.10 8.91 -32.32
N SER A 14 18.79 7.79 -32.08
CA SER A 14 18.14 6.61 -31.53
C SER A 14 18.02 6.73 -30.01
N THR A 15 16.91 7.32 -29.54
CA THR A 15 16.36 6.88 -28.25
C THR A 15 16.17 5.37 -28.37
N THR A 16 17.07 4.62 -27.75
CA THR A 16 17.12 3.18 -27.91
C THR A 16 15.81 2.60 -27.37
N TYR A 17 15.16 1.72 -28.14
CA TYR A 17 13.94 0.99 -27.73
C TYR A 17 14.06 0.34 -26.33
N ALA A 18 15.29 0.10 -25.86
CA ALA A 18 15.59 -0.36 -24.51
C ALA A 18 15.21 0.64 -23.40
N GLN A 19 15.38 1.95 -23.62
CA GLN A 19 14.99 2.97 -22.64
C GLN A 19 13.47 3.03 -22.49
N THR A 20 12.72 3.06 -23.59
CA THR A 20 11.25 3.07 -23.57
C THR A 20 10.65 1.79 -22.96
N PHE A 21 11.29 0.65 -23.17
CA PHE A 21 10.85 -0.62 -22.57
C PHE A 21 11.19 -0.72 -21.08
N ALA A 22 12.37 -0.23 -20.66
CA ALA A 22 12.75 -0.15 -19.26
C ALA A 22 11.81 0.80 -18.49
N ASP A 23 11.47 1.94 -19.07
CA ASP A 23 10.51 2.89 -18.48
C ASP A 23 9.10 2.30 -18.40
N TYR A 24 8.65 1.58 -19.43
CA TYR A 24 7.39 0.83 -19.41
C TYR A 24 7.38 -0.23 -18.29
N ILE A 25 8.43 -1.05 -18.18
CA ILE A 25 8.56 -2.05 -17.11
C ILE A 25 8.59 -1.36 -15.74
N ASN A 26 9.33 -0.27 -15.57
CA ASN A 26 9.42 0.45 -14.31
C ASN A 26 8.06 1.06 -13.90
N ALA A 27 7.33 1.67 -14.84
CA ALA A 27 5.99 2.17 -14.61
C ALA A 27 5.03 1.05 -14.18
N HIS A 28 5.07 -0.12 -14.84
CA HIS A 28 4.23 -1.27 -14.48
C HIS A 28 4.63 -1.88 -13.13
N ARG A 29 5.93 -1.91 -12.81
CA ARG A 29 6.43 -2.39 -11.51
C ARG A 29 6.02 -1.50 -10.36
N GLU A 30 5.86 -0.19 -10.57
CA GLU A 30 5.29 0.69 -9.54
C GLU A 30 3.78 0.48 -9.38
N THR A 31 3.05 0.25 -10.48
CA THR A 31 1.60 0.02 -10.39
C THR A 31 1.23 -1.23 -9.60
N THR A 32 2.07 -2.28 -9.61
CA THR A 32 1.81 -3.46 -8.77
C THR A 32 1.80 -3.10 -7.30
N PHE A 33 2.75 -2.30 -6.79
CA PHE A 33 2.89 -2.03 -5.34
C PHE A 33 2.37 -0.66 -4.93
N ARG A 34 1.54 -0.03 -5.76
CA ARG A 34 0.91 1.26 -5.47
C ARG A 34 -0.59 1.08 -5.39
N ILE A 35 -1.17 1.46 -4.25
CA ILE A 35 -2.61 1.65 -4.14
C ILE A 35 -2.98 2.94 -4.88
N PRO A 36 -3.98 2.94 -5.77
CA PRO A 36 -4.53 4.16 -6.33
C PRO A 36 -5.06 5.06 -5.19
N GLU A 37 -4.59 6.29 -5.10
CA GLU A 37 -5.02 7.22 -4.02
C GLU A 37 -6.54 7.42 -4.01
N ALA A 38 -7.17 7.42 -5.19
CA ALA A 38 -8.63 7.53 -5.33
C ALA A 38 -9.41 6.36 -4.72
N SER A 39 -8.77 5.21 -4.44
CA SER A 39 -9.42 4.06 -3.79
C SER A 39 -9.19 4.01 -2.27
N ILE A 40 -8.47 4.98 -1.70
CA ILE A 40 -8.22 5.04 -0.25
C ILE A 40 -9.29 5.93 0.38
N TYR A 41 -10.19 5.32 1.13
CA TYR A 41 -11.22 6.04 1.89
C TYR A 41 -10.85 6.16 3.37
N HIS A 42 -10.07 5.24 3.90
CA HIS A 42 -9.72 5.24 5.31
C HIS A 42 -8.20 5.27 5.47
N THR A 43 -7.70 6.31 6.12
CA THR A 43 -6.28 6.50 6.42
C THR A 43 -6.09 6.66 7.92
N HIS A 44 -5.51 5.68 8.57
CA HIS A 44 -5.29 5.70 10.01
C HIS A 44 -3.81 5.68 10.34
N THR A 45 -3.35 6.73 11.02
CA THR A 45 -1.97 6.91 11.44
C THR A 45 -1.83 6.58 12.92
N ILE A 46 -0.97 5.62 13.21
CA ILE A 46 -0.59 5.19 14.55
C ILE A 46 0.83 5.68 14.81
N TYR A 47 1.02 6.45 15.87
CA TYR A 47 2.33 6.87 16.34
C TYR A 47 2.88 5.81 17.29
N LEU A 48 3.93 5.12 16.83
CA LEU A 48 4.60 4.07 17.58
C LEU A 48 5.68 4.69 18.51
N HIS A 49 6.36 3.85 19.28
CA HIS A 49 7.50 4.27 20.10
C HIS A 49 8.62 4.87 19.24
N ASP A 50 9.53 5.67 19.81
CA ASP A 50 10.71 6.25 19.11
C ASP A 50 10.41 7.08 17.86
N HIS A 51 9.25 7.75 17.82
CA HIS A 51 8.78 8.56 16.68
C HIS A 51 8.56 7.78 15.38
N GLU A 52 8.49 6.46 15.48
CA GLU A 52 8.11 5.52 14.44
C GLU A 52 6.61 5.67 14.13
N LYS A 53 6.18 5.32 12.91
CA LYS A 53 4.75 5.42 12.55
C LYS A 53 4.29 4.18 11.81
N MET A 54 3.04 3.80 12.02
CA MET A 54 2.31 2.84 11.20
C MET A 54 1.12 3.55 10.56
N VAL A 55 0.94 3.41 9.25
CA VAL A 55 -0.18 3.97 8.50
C VAL A 55 -0.98 2.82 7.90
N ILE A 56 -2.28 2.82 8.12
CA ILE A 56 -3.21 1.85 7.56
C ILE A 56 -4.06 2.58 6.52
N GLU A 57 -4.07 2.07 5.30
CA GLU A 57 -4.83 2.59 4.17
C GLU A 57 -5.80 1.50 3.68
N MET A 58 -7.10 1.80 3.68
CA MET A 58 -8.16 0.86 3.33
C MET A 58 -9.21 1.51 2.42
N THR A 59 -9.79 0.71 1.55
CA THR A 59 -11.01 1.08 0.80
C THR A 59 -12.27 0.87 1.63
N ASP A 60 -12.35 -0.20 2.43
CA ASP A 60 -13.50 -0.49 3.28
C ASP A 60 -13.04 -0.62 4.74
N ILE A 61 -13.70 0.11 5.64
CA ILE A 61 -13.40 0.10 7.08
C ILE A 61 -13.51 -1.30 7.70
N THR A 62 -14.34 -2.18 7.14
CA THR A 62 -14.54 -3.55 7.62
C THR A 62 -13.32 -4.46 7.38
N ASP A 63 -12.39 -4.03 6.52
CA ASP A 63 -11.16 -4.76 6.24
C ASP A 63 -10.15 -4.72 7.39
N TYR A 64 -10.44 -4.03 8.49
CA TYR A 64 -9.75 -4.24 9.76
C TYR A 64 -9.66 -5.71 10.18
N THR A 65 -10.66 -6.52 9.80
CA THR A 65 -10.67 -7.96 10.03
C THR A 65 -9.46 -8.68 9.41
N MET A 66 -8.91 -8.16 8.30
CA MET A 66 -7.71 -8.71 7.66
C MET A 66 -6.42 -8.40 8.45
N LEU A 67 -6.49 -7.43 9.36
CA LEU A 67 -5.36 -6.97 10.16
C LEU A 67 -5.35 -7.60 11.57
N SER A 68 -6.27 -8.51 11.88
CA SER A 68 -6.41 -9.12 13.22
C SER A 68 -5.16 -9.89 13.68
N ASP A 69 -4.40 -10.42 12.71
CA ASP A 69 -3.18 -11.22 12.94
C ASP A 69 -1.92 -10.50 12.46
N ILE A 70 -1.93 -9.16 12.45
CA ILE A 70 -0.84 -8.34 11.92
C ILE A 70 0.53 -8.65 12.55
N ASP A 71 0.60 -9.01 13.83
CA ASP A 71 1.83 -9.43 14.50
C ASP A 71 2.43 -10.70 13.86
N SER A 72 1.59 -11.68 13.52
CA SER A 72 2.02 -12.93 12.88
C SER A 72 2.42 -12.70 11.43
N ILE A 73 1.64 -11.91 10.70
CA ILE A 73 1.91 -11.56 9.30
C ILE A 73 3.22 -10.78 9.18
N LEU A 74 3.44 -9.80 10.06
CA LEU A 74 4.71 -9.06 10.10
C LEU A 74 5.88 -9.99 10.43
N ARG A 75 5.72 -10.93 11.36
CA ARG A 75 6.76 -11.91 11.69
C ARG A 75 7.13 -12.80 10.50
N GLU A 76 6.14 -13.29 9.77
CA GLU A 76 6.34 -14.09 8.55
C GLU A 76 7.03 -13.26 7.47
N ALA A 77 6.56 -12.04 7.21
CA ALA A 77 7.15 -11.12 6.25
C ALA A 77 8.63 -10.80 6.58
N LEU A 78 8.97 -10.62 7.86
CA LEU A 78 10.36 -10.42 8.30
C LEU A 78 11.22 -11.68 8.16
N ALA A 79 10.64 -12.86 8.34
CA ALA A 79 11.34 -14.13 8.13
C ALA A 79 11.66 -14.33 6.64
N ASP A 80 10.71 -14.05 5.76
CA ASP A 80 10.91 -14.06 4.32
C ASP A 80 11.95 -13.01 3.88
N ALA A 81 11.99 -11.86 4.53
CA ALA A 81 12.97 -10.82 4.24
C ALA A 81 14.39 -11.13 4.75
N ALA A 82 14.57 -12.18 5.57
CA ALA A 82 15.81 -12.43 6.29
C ALA A 82 17.00 -12.68 5.36
N PHE A 83 16.81 -13.33 4.20
CA PHE A 83 17.90 -13.59 3.24
C PHE A 83 18.52 -12.31 2.67
N TYR A 84 17.78 -11.19 2.72
CA TYR A 84 18.23 -9.90 2.21
C TYR A 84 18.69 -8.94 3.31
N LYS A 85 18.70 -9.38 4.57
CA LYS A 85 19.00 -8.55 5.74
C LYS A 85 20.41 -7.95 5.72
N ASP A 86 21.40 -8.76 5.35
CA ASP A 86 22.82 -8.33 5.29
C ASP A 86 23.09 -7.27 4.22
N SER A 87 22.11 -7.07 3.36
CA SER A 87 22.14 -6.08 2.30
C SER A 87 21.76 -4.67 2.79
N PHE A 88 21.22 -4.53 4.02
CA PHE A 88 20.80 -3.25 4.58
C PHE A 88 21.96 -2.57 5.31
N THR A 89 22.47 -1.48 4.74
CA THR A 89 23.44 -0.60 5.42
C THR A 89 22.71 0.56 6.07
N GLU A 90 23.15 1.00 7.25
CA GLU A 90 22.47 2.07 8.02
C GLU A 90 22.43 3.43 7.29
N LEU A 91 23.30 3.62 6.30
CA LEU A 91 23.44 4.86 5.54
C LEU A 91 22.51 4.95 4.33
N GLN A 92 21.75 3.90 4.01
CA GLN A 92 20.83 3.88 2.88
C GLN A 92 19.38 3.90 3.35
N ASN A 93 18.50 4.34 2.46
CA ASN A 93 17.07 4.18 2.62
C ASN A 93 16.65 2.84 2.04
N VAL A 94 15.87 2.09 2.81
CA VAL A 94 15.33 0.81 2.40
C VAL A 94 13.82 0.90 2.29
N ARG A 95 13.27 0.42 1.18
CA ARG A 95 11.85 0.14 1.04
C ARG A 95 11.64 -1.34 0.75
N ILE A 96 10.80 -1.98 1.54
CA ILE A 96 10.36 -3.35 1.34
C ILE A 96 8.85 -3.33 1.17
N ASP A 97 8.35 -3.97 0.11
CA ASP A 97 6.92 -4.20 -0.08
C ASP A 97 6.66 -5.71 -0.08
N TYR A 98 5.69 -6.15 0.73
CA TYR A 98 5.25 -7.53 0.89
C TYR A 98 3.80 -7.65 0.45
N ASP A 99 3.57 -8.18 -0.74
CA ASP A 99 2.27 -8.24 -1.41
C ASP A 99 1.67 -9.63 -1.30
N ILE A 100 0.57 -9.74 -0.54
CA ILE A 100 -0.14 -10.97 -0.23
C ILE A 100 -1.44 -10.98 -1.04
N LYS A 101 -1.62 -11.99 -1.90
CA LYS A 101 -2.87 -12.18 -2.62
C LYS A 101 -3.78 -13.17 -1.89
N LEU A 102 -4.90 -12.69 -1.35
CA LEU A 102 -5.84 -13.55 -0.63
C LEU A 102 -6.43 -14.62 -1.57
N GLY A 103 -6.46 -15.87 -1.09
CA GLY A 103 -6.89 -17.03 -1.88
C GLY A 103 -5.83 -17.55 -2.85
N SER A 104 -4.59 -17.08 -2.74
CA SER A 104 -3.42 -17.61 -3.48
C SER A 104 -2.30 -17.93 -2.51
N ASP A 105 -1.53 -18.98 -2.80
CA ASP A 105 -0.30 -19.31 -2.06
C ASP A 105 0.91 -18.46 -2.49
N ASN A 106 0.70 -17.47 -3.37
CA ASN A 106 1.76 -16.64 -3.90
C ASN A 106 1.87 -15.33 -3.12
N THR A 107 3.05 -15.09 -2.57
CA THR A 107 3.45 -13.82 -1.98
C THR A 107 4.58 -13.22 -2.79
N ILE A 108 4.51 -11.91 -3.09
CA ILE A 108 5.53 -11.21 -3.86
C ILE A 108 6.21 -10.19 -2.94
N MET A 109 7.54 -10.30 -2.81
CA MET A 109 8.32 -9.33 -2.07
C MET A 109 9.18 -8.48 -3.01
N ARG A 110 9.20 -7.16 -2.79
CA ARG A 110 10.03 -6.20 -3.52
C ARG A 110 10.95 -5.47 -2.55
N PHE A 111 12.24 -5.44 -2.90
CA PHE A 111 13.23 -4.64 -2.19
C PHE A 111 13.71 -3.50 -3.05
N LYS A 112 13.86 -2.34 -2.41
CA LYS A 112 14.34 -1.12 -3.04
C LYS A 112 15.33 -0.45 -2.11
N LYS A 113 16.48 -0.08 -2.67
CA LYS A 113 17.51 0.67 -1.96
C LYS A 113 17.74 1.97 -2.68
N TYR A 114 17.81 3.04 -1.92
CA TYR A 114 18.09 4.37 -2.42
C TYR A 114 19.14 5.02 -1.54
N ASN A 115 20.00 5.82 -2.16
CA ASN A 115 20.82 6.72 -1.39
C ASN A 115 19.92 7.76 -0.71
N PRO A 116 20.31 8.30 0.45
CA PRO A 116 19.58 9.39 1.08
C PRO A 116 19.40 10.53 0.09
N ASP A 117 18.16 10.93 -0.13
CA ASP A 117 17.85 12.12 -0.91
C ASP A 117 18.32 13.35 -0.14
N GLY A 118 19.11 14.19 -0.81
CA GLY A 118 19.45 15.52 -0.33
C GLY A 118 20.93 15.87 -0.35
N ASP A 119 21.21 17.16 -0.48
CA ASP A 119 22.55 17.74 -0.41
C ASP A 119 22.87 18.23 1.01
N ILE A 120 22.23 17.59 2.01
CA ILE A 120 22.35 17.95 3.41
C ILE A 120 23.38 17.04 4.07
N TYR A 121 24.40 17.67 4.64
CA TYR A 121 25.49 17.01 5.32
C TYR A 121 25.60 17.53 6.75
N VAL A 122 25.87 16.64 7.70
CA VAL A 122 26.14 16.98 9.09
C VAL A 122 27.63 16.79 9.35
N LYS A 123 28.23 17.78 10.02
CA LYS A 123 29.60 17.69 10.53
C LYS A 123 29.56 17.26 11.99
N GLN A 124 30.06 16.07 12.30
CA GLN A 124 30.19 15.59 13.67
C GLN A 124 31.62 15.11 13.91
N ASN A 125 32.27 15.62 14.97
CA ASN A 125 33.64 15.26 15.34
C ASN A 125 34.65 15.40 14.18
N GLY A 126 34.52 16.46 13.38
CA GLY A 126 35.41 16.72 12.24
C GLY A 126 35.13 15.88 10.99
N LYS A 127 34.22 14.90 11.06
CA LYS A 127 33.80 14.08 9.90
C LYS A 127 32.52 14.64 9.30
N MET A 128 32.47 14.71 7.98
CA MET A 128 31.25 15.01 7.23
C MET A 128 30.51 13.71 6.94
N ALA A 129 29.24 13.65 7.29
CA ALA A 129 28.35 12.55 6.95
C ALA A 129 27.10 13.09 6.25
N ARG A 130 26.57 12.35 5.27
CA ARG A 130 25.30 12.72 4.63
C ARG A 130 24.16 12.46 5.61
N MET A 131 23.25 13.42 5.76
CA MET A 131 22.11 13.28 6.66
C MET A 131 21.03 12.40 6.02
N LYS A 132 20.64 11.32 6.70
CA LYS A 132 19.49 10.50 6.31
C LYS A 132 18.21 11.20 6.76
N ILE A 133 17.43 11.72 5.82
CA ILE A 133 16.15 12.40 6.10
C ILE A 133 14.96 11.48 5.80
N ALA A 134 15.06 10.71 4.72
CA ALA A 134 14.03 9.76 4.36
C ALA A 134 14.04 8.56 5.32
N ARG A 135 12.84 8.09 5.62
CA ARG A 135 12.61 6.94 6.49
C ARG A 135 12.67 5.64 5.70
N ASP A 136 13.16 4.59 6.33
CA ASP A 136 12.94 3.23 5.87
C ASP A 136 11.45 2.93 5.86
N THR A 137 11.01 2.16 4.88
CA THR A 137 9.59 1.85 4.70
C THR A 137 9.40 0.35 4.57
N PHE A 138 8.49 -0.21 5.37
CA PHE A 138 8.03 -1.59 5.20
C PHE A 138 6.53 -1.58 4.94
N ARG A 139 6.10 -2.13 3.80
CA ARG A 139 4.70 -2.18 3.41
C ARG A 139 4.23 -3.62 3.37
N ILE A 140 3.10 -3.89 3.99
CA ILE A 140 2.33 -5.12 3.81
C ILE A 140 1.08 -4.72 3.03
N ILE A 141 0.88 -5.35 1.88
CA ILE A 141 -0.24 -5.07 0.98
C ILE A 141 -1.04 -6.36 0.88
N PHE A 142 -2.30 -6.31 1.28
CA PHE A 142 -3.24 -7.40 1.09
C PHE A 142 -4.11 -7.12 -0.12
N ARG A 143 -4.15 -8.02 -1.09
CA ARG A 143 -5.05 -7.96 -2.24
C ARG A 143 -6.23 -8.88 -2.02
N LYS A 144 -7.41 -8.28 -1.88
CA LYS A 144 -8.67 -9.00 -1.74
C LYS A 144 -9.43 -8.97 -3.06
N PRO A 145 -9.86 -10.14 -3.58
CA PRO A 145 -10.71 -10.16 -4.75
C PRO A 145 -12.08 -9.54 -4.45
N LEU A 146 -12.46 -8.50 -5.19
CA LEU A 146 -13.81 -7.99 -5.15
C LEU A 146 -14.74 -8.98 -5.87
N HIS A 147 -15.61 -9.62 -5.10
CA HIS A 147 -16.67 -10.48 -5.64
C HIS A 147 -17.90 -9.64 -5.92
N ASP A 148 -18.39 -9.72 -7.15
CA ASP A 148 -19.78 -9.35 -7.42
C ASP A 148 -20.68 -10.45 -6.82
N HIS A 149 -21.60 -10.08 -5.93
CA HIS A 149 -22.56 -11.04 -5.37
C HIS A 149 -23.55 -11.57 -6.43
N SER A 150 -23.71 -10.86 -7.56
CA SER A 150 -24.66 -11.18 -8.62
C SER A 150 -24.05 -11.97 -9.78
N SER A 151 -22.76 -11.79 -10.05
CA SER A 151 -22.02 -12.56 -11.04
C SER A 151 -20.86 -13.28 -10.36
N LYS A 152 -20.67 -14.58 -10.61
CA LYS A 152 -19.49 -15.34 -10.11
C LYS A 152 -18.16 -14.87 -10.72
N MET A 153 -18.08 -13.61 -11.15
CA MET A 153 -16.97 -13.01 -11.87
C MET A 153 -16.16 -12.14 -10.90
N TYR A 154 -14.85 -12.38 -10.88
CA TYR A 154 -13.89 -11.52 -10.23
C TYR A 154 -13.81 -10.20 -11.00
N LEU A 155 -14.15 -9.08 -10.35
CA LEU A 155 -14.09 -7.77 -11.01
C LEU A 155 -12.66 -7.22 -11.02
N TYR A 156 -12.03 -7.15 -9.85
CA TYR A 156 -10.65 -6.72 -9.66
C TYR A 156 -10.22 -7.00 -8.21
N ASP A 157 -8.91 -7.04 -7.96
CA ASP A 157 -8.37 -7.07 -6.60
C ASP A 157 -8.32 -5.63 -6.07
N TYR A 158 -8.80 -5.41 -4.85
CA TYR A 158 -8.64 -4.13 -4.17
C TYR A 158 -7.72 -4.27 -2.95
N PRO A 159 -6.88 -3.25 -2.66
CA PRO A 159 -5.81 -3.40 -1.68
C PRO A 159 -6.14 -2.83 -0.29
N VAL A 160 -5.62 -3.48 0.74
CA VAL A 160 -5.46 -2.95 2.09
C VAL A 160 -3.96 -2.86 2.37
N GLN A 161 -3.46 -1.72 2.84
CA GLN A 161 -2.03 -1.53 3.08
C GLN A 161 -1.75 -1.12 4.51
N VAL A 162 -0.71 -1.74 5.08
CA VAL A 162 -0.08 -1.32 6.31
C VAL A 162 1.34 -0.88 5.99
N THR A 163 1.66 0.38 6.26
CA THR A 163 2.97 0.98 6.02
C THR A 163 3.64 1.35 7.33
N PHE A 164 4.77 0.73 7.63
CA PHE A 164 5.65 1.13 8.73
C PHE A 164 6.69 2.12 8.21
N LEU A 165 6.78 3.29 8.83
CA LEU A 165 7.70 4.38 8.50
C LEU A 165 8.73 4.55 9.60
N MET A 166 9.98 4.21 9.29
CA MET A 166 10.99 4.01 10.31
C MET A 166 12.33 4.67 10.11
N ASN A 167 13.02 4.94 11.22
CA ASN A 167 14.39 5.45 11.13
C ASN A 167 15.37 4.35 10.70
N ASN A 168 15.16 3.14 11.20
CA ASN A 168 15.95 1.95 10.89
C ASN A 168 15.03 0.73 10.74
N TYR A 169 15.16 -0.02 9.64
CA TYR A 169 14.43 -1.26 9.39
C TYR A 169 14.45 -2.26 10.57
N ASN A 170 15.54 -2.33 11.32
CA ASN A 170 15.66 -3.24 12.46
C ASN A 170 14.68 -2.92 13.61
N ASN A 171 14.09 -1.72 13.63
CA ASN A 171 13.11 -1.32 14.65
C ASN A 171 11.82 -2.16 14.57
N LEU A 172 11.52 -2.83 13.44
CA LEU A 172 10.42 -3.79 13.35
C LEU A 172 10.58 -4.98 14.30
N TYR A 173 11.81 -5.42 14.56
CA TYR A 173 12.05 -6.52 15.50
C TYR A 173 11.73 -6.10 16.94
N THR A 174 12.03 -4.85 17.30
CA THR A 174 11.65 -4.27 18.59
C THR A 174 10.13 -4.17 18.72
N LEU A 175 9.45 -3.75 17.65
CA LEU A 175 7.99 -3.67 17.60
C LEU A 175 7.31 -5.02 17.90
N LEU A 176 7.87 -6.13 17.38
CA LEU A 176 7.36 -7.48 17.63
C LEU A 176 7.69 -8.04 19.02
N GLN A 177 8.60 -7.42 19.78
CA GLN A 177 8.88 -7.80 21.17
C GLN A 177 7.77 -7.34 22.12
N ASP A 178 7.06 -6.26 21.78
CA ASP A 178 5.87 -5.78 22.49
C ASP A 178 4.65 -6.65 22.14
N LYS A 179 4.63 -7.85 22.74
CA LYS A 179 3.74 -8.95 22.36
C LYS A 179 2.27 -8.52 22.28
N GLY A 180 1.73 -8.49 21.06
CA GLY A 180 0.32 -8.24 20.80
C GLY A 180 -0.08 -6.77 20.81
N MET A 181 0.88 -5.83 20.87
CA MET A 181 0.59 -4.40 20.83
C MET A 181 -0.02 -3.99 19.50
N LEU A 182 0.48 -4.52 18.38
CA LEU A 182 -0.08 -4.19 17.06
C LEU A 182 -1.51 -4.71 16.97
N LYS A 183 -1.76 -5.97 17.31
CA LYS A 183 -3.11 -6.53 17.41
C LYS A 183 -4.01 -5.69 18.32
N HIS A 184 -3.57 -5.35 19.53
CA HIS A 184 -4.37 -4.54 20.45
C HIS A 184 -4.71 -3.17 19.86
N THR A 185 -3.76 -2.55 19.16
CA THR A 185 -3.97 -1.27 18.46
C THR A 185 -4.99 -1.40 17.34
N ILE A 186 -4.86 -2.43 16.50
CA ILE A 186 -5.83 -2.75 15.44
C ILE A 186 -7.21 -2.99 16.03
N ASP A 187 -7.33 -3.84 17.06
CA ASP A 187 -8.60 -4.16 17.71
C ASP A 187 -9.24 -2.89 18.31
N THR A 188 -8.44 -2.01 18.90
CA THR A 188 -8.90 -0.74 19.49
C THR A 188 -9.43 0.20 18.41
N LEU A 189 -8.70 0.37 17.32
CA LEU A 189 -9.13 1.23 16.22
C LEU A 189 -10.36 0.66 15.54
N ALA A 190 -10.38 -0.64 15.24
CA ALA A 190 -11.54 -1.33 14.68
C ALA A 190 -12.78 -1.13 15.57
N LYS A 191 -12.64 -1.31 16.89
CA LYS A 191 -13.75 -1.07 17.83
C LYS A 191 -14.18 0.39 17.88
N ALA A 192 -13.26 1.34 17.70
CA ALA A 192 -13.59 2.76 17.70
C ALA A 192 -14.29 3.22 16.43
N THR A 193 -13.93 2.67 15.27
CA THR A 193 -14.41 3.14 13.96
C THR A 193 -15.57 2.32 13.39
N LEU A 194 -15.66 1.00 13.68
CA LEU A 194 -16.69 0.12 13.10
C LEU A 194 -18.12 0.41 13.60
N PRO A 195 -18.38 0.63 14.90
CA PRO A 195 -19.74 0.85 15.40
C PRO A 195 -20.40 2.14 14.86
N GLU A 196 -19.61 3.10 14.39
CA GLU A 196 -20.11 4.36 13.85
C GLU A 196 -20.58 4.24 12.39
N ILE A 197 -20.35 3.10 11.71
CA ILE A 197 -20.56 2.88 10.26
C ILE A 197 -21.67 1.83 9.97
N TYR A 198 -22.54 1.53 10.94
CA TYR A 198 -23.72 0.68 10.71
C TYR A 198 -24.82 1.30 9.82
N SER A 199 -24.55 2.43 9.16
CA SER A 199 -25.38 2.92 8.07
C SER A 199 -24.75 2.50 6.74
N PRO A 200 -25.47 1.78 5.84
CA PRO A 200 -24.95 1.25 4.58
C PRO A 200 -24.46 2.32 3.59
N HIS A 201 -24.63 3.61 3.92
CA HIS A 201 -24.12 4.75 3.16
C HIS A 201 -22.76 5.26 3.63
N LEU A 202 -22.27 4.81 4.80
CA LEU A 202 -21.09 5.40 5.44
C LEU A 202 -19.76 4.73 5.06
N SER A 203 -19.79 3.56 4.40
CA SER A 203 -18.57 2.86 3.93
C SER A 203 -17.81 3.60 2.82
N GLN A 204 -18.34 4.72 2.33
CA GLN A 204 -17.74 5.56 1.30
C GLN A 204 -17.21 6.90 1.83
N HIS A 205 -17.31 7.15 3.15
CA HIS A 205 -16.76 8.40 3.71
C HIS A 205 -15.27 8.30 3.92
N HIS A 206 -14.61 9.42 3.64
CA HIS A 206 -13.21 9.58 3.97
C HIS A 206 -13.05 9.71 5.49
N THR A 207 -12.27 8.82 6.09
CA THR A 207 -11.92 8.90 7.51
C THR A 207 -10.42 8.98 7.68
N GLU A 208 -9.99 9.99 8.44
CA GLU A 208 -8.62 10.11 8.91
C GLU A 208 -8.59 9.96 10.42
N VAL A 209 -7.79 9.02 10.92
CA VAL A 209 -7.63 8.79 12.36
C VAL A 209 -6.17 8.94 12.73
N GLU A 210 -5.90 9.71 13.77
CA GLU A 210 -4.59 9.76 14.41
C GLU A 210 -4.68 9.16 15.80
N TYR A 211 -3.83 8.16 16.07
CA TYR A 211 -3.81 7.42 17.33
C TYR A 211 -2.41 7.37 17.95
N MET A 212 -2.30 7.76 19.21
CA MET A 212 -1.05 7.82 19.96
C MET A 212 -1.12 6.89 21.19
N PRO A 213 -0.82 5.58 21.04
CA PRO A 213 -0.88 4.62 22.15
C PRO A 213 0.17 4.86 23.25
N TYR A 214 1.28 5.54 22.92
CA TYR A 214 2.45 5.71 23.80
C TYR A 214 2.52 7.07 24.51
N THR A 215 1.52 7.95 24.36
CA THR A 215 1.48 9.22 25.09
C THR A 215 0.82 9.03 26.46
N ALA A 216 1.29 9.79 27.47
CA ALA A 216 0.73 9.76 28.84
C ALA A 216 -0.79 9.99 28.88
N TYR A 217 -1.31 10.68 27.87
CA TYR A 217 -2.73 10.77 27.56
C TYR A 217 -2.97 10.03 26.25
N LYS A 218 -3.64 8.87 26.28
CA LYS A 218 -4.11 8.22 25.05
C LYS A 218 -5.07 9.17 24.35
N THR A 219 -4.68 9.64 23.18
CA THR A 219 -5.51 10.53 22.36
C THR A 219 -5.81 9.83 21.04
N MET A 220 -7.08 9.93 20.63
CA MET A 220 -7.55 9.49 19.33
C MET A 220 -8.30 10.67 18.73
N THR A 221 -7.81 11.16 17.59
CA THR A 221 -8.46 12.24 16.85
C THR A 221 -9.03 11.65 15.57
N VAL A 222 -10.34 11.76 15.39
CA VAL A 222 -11.04 11.32 14.18
C VAL A 222 -11.45 12.57 13.41
N LYS A 223 -10.92 12.75 12.20
CA LYS A 223 -11.38 13.75 11.24
C LYS A 223 -12.25 13.06 10.20
N ARG A 224 -13.39 13.67 9.88
CA ARG A 224 -14.29 13.21 8.83
C ARG A 224 -14.51 14.31 7.81
N GLU A 225 -14.56 13.91 6.56
CA GLU A 225 -14.98 14.78 5.48
C GLU A 225 -16.36 14.29 5.01
N ASP A 226 -17.39 15.11 5.26
CA ASP A 226 -18.78 14.77 4.91
C ASP A 226 -19.03 14.88 3.39
N THR A 227 -18.07 15.41 2.64
CA THR A 227 -18.13 15.49 1.19
C THR A 227 -17.71 14.15 0.57
N PRO A 228 -18.60 13.46 -0.18
CA PRO A 228 -18.18 12.29 -0.94
C PRO A 228 -17.08 12.70 -1.93
N PRO A 229 -16.10 11.83 -2.21
CA PRO A 229 -15.04 12.14 -3.17
C PRO A 229 -15.68 12.56 -4.50
N VAL A 230 -15.08 13.58 -5.14
CA VAL A 230 -15.43 13.93 -6.52
C VAL A 230 -14.95 12.79 -7.39
N VAL A 231 -15.81 11.77 -7.53
CA VAL A 231 -15.58 10.63 -8.41
C VAL A 231 -15.29 11.21 -9.79
N SER A 232 -14.08 10.96 -10.30
CA SER A 232 -13.64 11.55 -11.55
C SER A 232 -14.66 11.20 -12.65
N LYS A 233 -14.82 12.08 -13.64
CA LYS A 233 -15.74 11.86 -14.76
C LYS A 233 -15.48 10.54 -15.51
N TRP A 234 -14.28 9.97 -15.33
CA TRP A 234 -13.87 8.68 -15.86
C TRP A 234 -14.42 7.51 -15.02
N GLU A 235 -14.35 7.57 -13.70
CA GLU A 235 -14.91 6.57 -12.77
C GLU A 235 -16.44 6.53 -12.81
N SER A 236 -17.12 7.68 -12.95
CA SER A 236 -18.58 7.69 -13.13
C SER A 236 -19.01 7.05 -14.45
N LYS A 237 -18.22 7.24 -15.52
CA LYS A 237 -18.44 6.58 -16.81
C LYS A 237 -18.11 5.08 -16.76
N PHE A 238 -17.10 4.70 -15.97
CA PHE A 238 -16.76 3.31 -15.71
C PHE A 238 -17.92 2.63 -14.96
N MET A 239 -18.33 3.15 -13.81
CA MET A 239 -19.42 2.60 -12.99
C MET A 239 -20.76 2.53 -13.74
N LYS A 240 -21.10 3.56 -14.54
CA LYS A 240 -22.32 3.58 -15.34
C LYS A 240 -22.35 2.52 -16.44
N LYS A 241 -21.21 2.24 -17.08
CA LYS A 241 -21.10 1.19 -18.11
C LYS A 241 -21.36 -0.21 -17.55
N TYR A 242 -20.96 -0.48 -16.30
CA TYR A 242 -21.13 -1.79 -15.67
C TYR A 242 -22.50 -1.98 -15.03
N LEU A 243 -23.13 -0.91 -14.55
CA LEU A 243 -24.47 -0.98 -13.92
C LEU A 243 -25.62 -1.01 -14.93
N GLU A 244 -25.40 -0.61 -16.20
CA GLU A 244 -26.44 -0.56 -17.24
C GLU A 244 -26.53 -1.82 -18.13
N HIS A 245 -25.88 -2.94 -17.77
CA HIS A 245 -26.12 -4.22 -18.46
C HIS A 245 -27.29 -4.97 -17.81
N PRO A 246 -28.51 -4.96 -18.40
CA PRO A 246 -29.60 -5.75 -17.86
C PRO A 246 -29.25 -7.24 -17.99
N ALA A 247 -29.39 -7.96 -16.88
CA ALA A 247 -29.31 -9.41 -16.84
C ALA A 247 -30.17 -10.00 -17.97
N THR A 248 -29.55 -10.67 -18.93
CA THR A 248 -30.24 -11.41 -19.98
C THR A 248 -31.10 -12.47 -19.32
N LYS A 249 -32.43 -12.33 -19.45
CA LYS A 249 -33.40 -13.34 -19.03
C LYS A 249 -33.09 -14.65 -19.75
N THR A 250 -32.64 -15.65 -19.01
CA THR A 250 -32.58 -17.03 -19.47
C THR A 250 -34.00 -17.58 -19.54
N ASP A 251 -34.44 -17.85 -20.76
CA ASP A 251 -35.74 -18.43 -21.08
C ASP A 251 -35.66 -19.96 -20.92
N THR A 252 -36.25 -20.51 -19.86
CA THR A 252 -36.33 -21.96 -19.59
C THR A 252 -37.69 -22.50 -20.02
N SER A 253 -37.84 -22.80 -21.30
CA SER A 253 -38.93 -23.67 -21.78
C SER A 253 -38.48 -25.14 -21.75
N HIS A 254 -38.87 -25.87 -20.71
CA HIS A 254 -38.81 -27.33 -20.71
C HIS A 254 -40.12 -27.90 -21.28
N THR A 255 -40.03 -28.49 -22.48
CA THR A 255 -41.08 -29.38 -23.01
C THR A 255 -40.63 -30.82 -22.80
N GLN A 256 -41.18 -31.50 -21.80
CA GLN A 256 -41.18 -32.95 -21.73
C GLN A 256 -42.29 -33.48 -22.65
N LYS A 257 -41.93 -34.33 -23.62
CA LYS A 257 -42.88 -35.21 -24.31
C LYS A 257 -42.79 -36.61 -23.70
N GLN A 258 -43.97 -37.13 -23.35
CA GLN A 258 -44.26 -38.54 -23.10
C GLN A 258 -44.25 -39.34 -24.40
#